data_AF-F7PNW4-F1
#
_entry.id   AF-F7PNW4-F1
#
_cell.length_a   1.000
_cell.length_b   1.000
_cell.length_c   1.000
_cell.angle_alpha   90.00
_cell.angle_beta   90.00
_cell.angle_gamma   90.00
#
_symmetry.space_group_name_H-M   'P 1'
#
loop_
_entity.id
_entity.type
_entity.pdbx_description
1 polymer ?
#
loop_
_entity_poly.entity_id
_entity_poly.type
_entity_poly.pdbx_seq_one_letter_code
_entity_poly.pdbx_strand_id
1 'polypeptide(L)'
;MDRRTFLATTGSLATLAVTGCLDGDDGSTTETGTGSPPDTPTDTPTDTPTDSPTKTLQNASFESELAGWTVGKDLPEDPNNAGQPVDSDVRTTNEVAADGETALALEIDGSADDGTVWVQQNVDLSAVDTLSVAGYRDQESFNEILKVAAYAGPVPEQDLTEADFDTAEHLADHEGWKPYEYPVEHDGEGLIAVGVSIVWETTAVGVLDDVRLE
;
A
#
# COMPACT_ATOMS: atom_id res chain seq x y z
N MET A 1 -5.30 -39.39 34.59
CA MET A 1 -6.76 -39.32 34.30
C MET A 1 -6.95 -37.93 33.73
N ASP A 2 -7.19 -37.67 32.45
CA ASP A 2 -7.74 -38.46 31.35
C ASP A 2 -7.06 -38.09 30.01
N ARG A 3 -7.22 -38.97 29.01
CA ARG A 3 -6.65 -38.87 27.67
C ARG A 3 -7.76 -38.58 26.63
N ARG A 4 -7.32 -38.08 25.45
CA ARG A 4 -7.99 -38.13 24.11
C ARG A 4 -8.99 -36.98 23.88
N THR A 5 -9.08 -36.37 22.70
CA THR A 5 -9.31 -37.01 21.39
C THR A 5 -8.99 -36.08 20.22
N PHE A 6 -8.25 -36.61 19.23
CA PHE A 6 -8.07 -36.10 17.86
C PHE A 6 -9.34 -36.38 17.04
N LEU A 7 -9.73 -35.46 16.16
CA LEU A 7 -10.63 -35.75 15.04
C LEU A 7 -10.16 -34.99 13.79
N ALA A 8 -9.65 -35.78 12.84
CA ALA A 8 -9.47 -35.41 11.45
C ALA A 8 -10.77 -35.66 10.70
N THR A 9 -11.15 -34.78 9.78
CA THR A 9 -12.13 -35.11 8.74
C THR A 9 -11.79 -34.42 7.41
N THR A 10 -11.97 -35.20 6.37
CA THR A 10 -11.46 -35.14 4.99
C THR A 10 -12.48 -34.54 4.01
N GLY A 11 -12.00 -34.09 2.84
CA GLY A 11 -12.73 -34.10 1.56
C GLY A 11 -13.08 -32.71 1.02
N SER A 12 -13.01 -32.39 -0.28
CA SER A 12 -12.80 -33.17 -1.50
C SER A 12 -12.35 -32.24 -2.64
N LEU A 13 -11.52 -32.74 -3.56
CA LEU A 13 -11.13 -32.09 -4.82
C LEU A 13 -12.19 -32.30 -5.91
N ALA A 14 -12.41 -31.30 -6.76
CA ALA A 14 -13.16 -31.43 -8.01
C ALA A 14 -12.38 -30.80 -9.17
N THR A 15 -11.89 -31.65 -10.07
CA THR A 15 -11.35 -31.32 -11.40
C THR A 15 -12.40 -31.60 -12.46
N LEU A 16 -12.63 -30.64 -13.37
CA LEU A 16 -13.36 -30.85 -14.62
C LEU A 16 -12.48 -30.39 -15.80
N ALA A 17 -12.13 -31.33 -16.66
CA ALA A 17 -11.45 -31.11 -17.94
C ALA A 17 -12.51 -30.93 -19.05
N VAL A 18 -12.28 -29.99 -19.96
CA VAL A 18 -13.04 -29.85 -21.21
C VAL A 18 -12.09 -30.11 -22.37
N THR A 19 -12.28 -31.26 -23.03
CA THR A 19 -11.65 -31.63 -24.30
C THR A 19 -12.71 -31.59 -25.39
N GLY A 20 -12.52 -30.76 -26.41
CA GLY A 20 -13.38 -30.70 -27.60
C GLY A 20 -12.55 -30.94 -28.86
N CYS A 21 -12.68 -32.13 -29.45
CA CYS A 21 -12.20 -32.46 -30.78
C CYS A 21 -13.35 -32.25 -31.78
N LEU A 22 -13.10 -31.58 -32.90
CA LEU A 22 -13.94 -31.63 -34.09
C LEU A 22 -13.06 -32.05 -35.26
N ASP A 23 -13.49 -33.13 -35.90
CA ASP A 23 -12.85 -33.88 -36.98
C ASP A 23 -13.78 -33.82 -38.20
N GLY A 24 -13.22 -33.73 -39.40
CA GLY A 24 -13.93 -33.92 -40.68
C GLY A 24 -13.83 -32.75 -41.67
N ASP A 25 -13.09 -32.91 -42.76
CA ASP A 25 -13.65 -33.38 -44.06
C ASP A 25 -12.55 -33.43 -45.13
N ASP A 26 -12.60 -34.46 -45.99
CA ASP A 26 -11.60 -34.86 -46.98
C ASP A 26 -12.12 -34.51 -48.39
N GLY A 27 -11.32 -33.89 -49.26
CA GLY A 27 -11.79 -33.47 -50.59
C GLY A 27 -10.76 -32.87 -51.53
N SER A 28 -10.17 -33.75 -52.36
CA SER A 28 -9.24 -33.47 -53.48
C SER A 28 -9.86 -32.68 -54.65
N THR A 29 -9.11 -31.75 -55.27
CA THR A 29 -8.93 -31.64 -56.73
C THR A 29 -7.89 -30.57 -57.13
N THR A 30 -7.02 -30.95 -58.06
CA THR A 30 -6.01 -30.13 -58.77
C THR A 30 -6.66 -29.16 -59.75
N GLU A 31 -6.18 -27.91 -59.86
CA GLU A 31 -6.03 -27.19 -61.15
C GLU A 31 -4.95 -26.10 -61.07
N THR A 32 -4.10 -26.08 -62.09
CA THR A 32 -3.08 -25.07 -62.42
C THR A 32 -3.72 -23.74 -62.86
N GLY A 33 -3.31 -22.63 -62.25
CA GLY A 33 -3.71 -21.28 -62.66
C GLY A 33 -2.63 -20.24 -62.38
N THR A 34 -1.95 -19.80 -63.43
CA THR A 34 -1.01 -18.66 -63.48
C THR A 34 -1.75 -17.35 -63.23
N GLY A 35 -1.30 -16.53 -62.27
CA GLY A 35 -1.74 -15.14 -62.14
C GLY A 35 -1.24 -14.46 -60.86
N SER A 36 -0.15 -13.68 -60.98
CA SER A 36 0.23 -12.67 -59.98
C SER A 36 -0.65 -11.42 -60.10
N PRO A 37 -1.14 -10.87 -58.98
CA PRO A 37 -1.38 -9.44 -58.84
C PRO A 37 -0.62 -8.88 -57.59
N PRO A 38 -0.57 -7.54 -57.42
CA PRO A 38 0.62 -6.83 -56.95
C PRO A 38 0.78 -6.80 -55.43
N ASP A 39 2.03 -6.73 -54.98
CA ASP A 39 2.45 -6.47 -53.61
C ASP A 39 1.85 -5.13 -53.13
N THR A 40 0.79 -5.21 -52.34
CA THR A 40 0.29 -4.08 -51.56
C THR A 40 1.04 -4.10 -50.23
N PRO A 41 1.80 -3.05 -49.87
CA PRO A 41 2.41 -3.01 -48.54
C PRO A 41 1.27 -2.93 -47.51
N THR A 42 1.15 -3.99 -46.72
CA THR A 42 0.32 -3.99 -45.50
C THR A 42 1.01 -3.08 -44.50
N ASP A 43 0.50 -1.85 -44.35
CA ASP A 43 0.84 -0.97 -43.24
C ASP A 43 0.51 -1.73 -41.94
N THR A 44 1.56 -2.22 -41.28
CA THR A 44 1.45 -2.77 -39.93
C THR A 44 1.17 -1.58 -39.02
N PRO A 45 0.04 -1.55 -38.27
CA PRO A 45 -0.16 -0.51 -37.29
C PRO A 45 1.02 -0.56 -36.32
N THR A 46 1.81 0.51 -36.35
CA THR A 46 2.84 0.73 -35.34
C THR A 46 2.07 1.08 -34.07
N ASP A 47 1.88 0.09 -33.21
CA ASP A 47 1.45 0.30 -31.83
C ASP A 47 2.48 1.22 -31.19
N THR A 48 2.19 2.52 -31.22
CA THR A 48 2.94 3.50 -30.45
C THR A 48 2.48 3.28 -29.01
N PRO A 49 3.35 2.79 -28.11
CA PRO A 49 2.97 2.71 -26.71
C PRO A 49 2.58 4.12 -26.27
N THR A 50 1.33 4.25 -25.81
CA THR A 50 0.88 5.48 -25.17
C THR A 50 1.52 5.47 -23.79
N ASP A 51 2.62 6.19 -23.62
CA ASP A 51 3.20 6.48 -22.32
C ASP A 51 2.16 7.29 -21.52
N SER A 52 1.37 6.59 -20.72
CA SER A 52 0.64 7.23 -19.62
C SER A 52 1.68 7.86 -18.69
N PRO A 53 1.46 9.09 -18.19
CA PRO A 53 2.42 9.71 -17.29
C PRO A 53 2.60 8.86 -16.03
N THR A 54 3.83 8.39 -15.81
CA THR A 54 4.24 7.71 -14.57
C THR A 54 4.01 8.61 -13.36
N LYS A 55 3.21 8.14 -12.40
CA LYS A 55 2.99 8.84 -11.13
C LYS A 55 4.20 8.64 -10.23
N THR A 56 5.04 9.66 -10.11
CA THR A 56 6.20 9.62 -9.22
C THR A 56 5.84 10.12 -7.83
N LEU A 57 6.53 9.62 -6.80
CA LEU A 57 6.41 10.12 -5.43
C LEU A 57 6.77 11.61 -5.37
N GLN A 58 5.88 12.42 -4.80
CA GLN A 58 6.05 13.85 -4.61
C GLN A 58 6.14 14.21 -3.13
N ASN A 59 6.89 15.28 -2.82
CA ASN A 59 6.96 15.90 -1.50
C ASN A 59 7.27 14.89 -0.39
N ALA A 60 8.26 14.04 -0.64
CA ALA A 60 8.59 12.89 0.19
C ALA A 60 9.14 13.25 1.58
N SER A 61 9.71 14.45 1.71
CA SER A 61 10.23 15.03 2.96
C SER A 61 9.35 16.18 3.48
N PHE A 62 8.10 16.28 3.02
CA PHE A 62 7.09 17.23 3.55
C PHE A 62 7.40 18.74 3.48
N GLU A 63 8.43 19.14 2.72
CA GLU A 63 8.90 20.53 2.53
C GLU A 63 7.86 21.49 1.92
N SER A 64 6.77 20.97 1.37
CA SER A 64 5.64 21.74 0.83
C SER A 64 4.34 21.42 1.56
N GLU A 65 4.38 21.38 2.89
CA GLU A 65 3.27 20.96 3.74
C GLU A 65 2.80 19.56 3.31
N LEU A 66 1.48 19.36 3.16
CA LEU A 66 0.89 18.10 2.68
C LEU A 66 0.61 18.11 1.16
N ALA A 67 1.26 18.98 0.38
CA ALA A 67 1.05 19.01 -1.07
C ALA A 67 1.36 17.64 -1.69
N GLY A 68 0.44 17.13 -2.52
CA GLY A 68 0.55 15.81 -3.15
C GLY A 68 0.08 14.63 -2.28
N TRP A 69 -0.16 14.87 -0.99
CA TRP A 69 -0.62 13.87 -0.03
C TRP A 69 -2.11 14.01 0.26
N THR A 70 -2.82 12.89 0.34
CA THR A 70 -4.19 12.83 0.85
C THR A 70 -4.15 12.31 2.28
N VAL A 71 -4.85 12.97 3.21
CA VAL A 71 -4.96 12.49 4.60
C VAL A 71 -6.07 11.46 4.70
N GLY A 72 -5.76 10.31 5.32
CA GLY A 72 -6.74 9.28 5.64
C GLY A 72 -6.75 8.98 7.14
N LYS A 73 -7.87 8.41 7.59
CA LYS A 73 -8.08 8.04 8.99
C LYS A 73 -9.11 6.93 9.11
N ASP A 74 -8.87 6.04 10.06
CA ASP A 74 -9.80 5.03 10.55
C ASP A 74 -9.69 5.07 12.07
N LEU A 75 -10.70 5.64 12.73
CA LEU A 75 -10.63 6.01 14.14
C LEU A 75 -11.85 5.46 14.90
N PRO A 76 -11.65 4.93 16.12
CA PRO A 76 -12.72 4.48 16.98
C PRO A 76 -13.61 5.64 17.46
N GLU A 77 -14.80 5.31 17.96
CA GLU A 77 -15.71 6.28 18.59
C GLU A 77 -15.11 6.81 19.90
N ASP A 78 -15.17 8.14 20.08
CA ASP A 78 -14.76 8.81 21.33
C ASP A 78 -15.72 8.42 22.46
N PRO A 79 -15.23 7.76 23.54
CA PRO A 79 -16.06 7.36 24.66
C PRO A 79 -16.65 8.54 25.43
N ASN A 80 -16.10 9.75 25.26
CA ASN A 80 -16.57 10.98 25.87
C ASN A 80 -17.48 11.81 24.94
N ASN A 81 -17.61 11.43 23.67
CA ASN A 81 -18.38 12.16 22.67
C ASN A 81 -19.09 11.21 21.68
N ALA A 82 -20.20 10.64 22.14
CA ALA A 82 -20.93 9.61 21.40
C ALA A 82 -21.24 9.97 19.94
N GLY A 83 -20.94 9.04 19.04
CA GLY A 83 -21.11 9.17 17.59
C GLY A 83 -20.08 10.07 16.89
N GLN A 84 -19.02 10.50 17.57
CA GLN A 84 -17.85 11.14 16.95
C GLN A 84 -16.63 10.23 17.10
N PRO A 85 -15.72 10.20 16.11
CA PRO A 85 -14.43 9.55 16.32
C PRO A 85 -13.59 10.31 17.35
N VAL A 86 -12.59 9.65 17.94
CA VAL A 86 -11.54 10.32 18.70
C VAL A 86 -10.87 11.42 17.89
N ASP A 87 -10.37 12.45 18.58
CA ASP A 87 -9.72 13.58 17.91
C ASP A 87 -8.36 13.16 17.31
N SER A 88 -7.95 13.85 16.25
CA SER A 88 -6.69 13.57 15.55
C SER A 88 -6.24 14.78 14.75
N ASP A 89 -4.93 14.96 14.60
CA ASP A 89 -4.35 16.01 13.78
C ASP A 89 -3.26 15.46 12.85
N VAL A 90 -3.20 15.99 11.63
CA VAL A 90 -2.17 15.66 10.63
C VAL A 90 -1.65 16.96 10.04
N ARG A 91 -0.38 17.26 10.29
CA ARG A 91 0.25 18.53 9.92
C ARG A 91 1.74 18.34 9.69
N THR A 92 2.40 19.37 9.19
CA THR A 92 3.86 19.42 9.21
C THR A 92 4.38 20.08 10.50
N THR A 93 5.64 19.78 10.82
CA THR A 93 6.40 20.40 11.91
C THR A 93 7.79 20.77 11.42
N ASN A 94 8.43 21.74 12.07
CA ASN A 94 9.83 22.14 11.86
C ASN A 94 10.67 21.99 13.15
N GLU A 95 10.15 21.26 14.14
CA GLU A 95 10.86 20.99 15.40
C GLU A 95 12.02 20.00 15.19
N VAL A 96 11.80 19.01 14.32
CA VAL A 96 12.77 18.01 13.88
C VAL A 96 12.51 17.67 12.41
N ALA A 97 13.56 17.28 11.68
CA ALA A 97 13.49 16.76 10.32
C ALA A 97 14.60 15.72 10.10
N ALA A 98 14.32 14.70 9.31
CA ALA A 98 15.31 13.71 8.85
C ALA A 98 15.96 14.19 7.53
N ASP A 99 15.16 14.81 6.66
CA ASP A 99 15.58 15.46 5.43
C ASP A 99 14.93 16.85 5.31
N GLY A 100 15.64 17.82 4.76
CA GLY A 100 15.11 19.19 4.63
C GLY A 100 14.93 19.94 5.96
N GLU A 101 13.83 20.68 6.08
CA GLU A 101 13.52 21.56 7.21
C GLU A 101 12.21 21.19 7.93
N THR A 102 11.41 20.29 7.38
CA THR A 102 10.11 19.90 7.91
C THR A 102 9.92 18.38 7.96
N ALA A 103 8.95 17.94 8.77
CA ALA A 103 8.54 16.55 8.88
C ALA A 103 7.02 16.45 9.06
N LEU A 104 6.47 15.27 8.87
CA LEU A 104 5.06 14.96 9.14
C LEU A 104 4.86 14.68 10.64
N ALA A 105 3.94 15.41 11.27
CA ALA A 105 3.48 15.13 12.64
C ALA A 105 2.03 14.62 12.59
N LEU A 106 1.80 13.49 13.26
CA LEU A 106 0.49 12.86 13.37
C LEU A 106 0.12 12.69 14.84
N GLU A 107 -1.04 13.18 15.23
CA GLU A 107 -1.57 13.12 16.59
C GLU A 107 -2.86 12.30 16.62
N ILE A 108 -3.00 11.43 17.60
CA ILE A 108 -4.25 10.73 17.90
C ILE A 108 -4.57 10.93 19.38
N ASP A 109 -5.81 11.31 19.68
CA ASP A 109 -6.37 11.23 21.03
C ASP A 109 -6.59 9.75 21.38
N GLY A 110 -5.72 9.22 22.23
CA GLY A 110 -5.90 7.91 22.82
C GLY A 110 -6.91 7.96 23.96
N SER A 111 -8.16 8.33 23.75
CA SER A 111 -9.22 8.04 24.74
C SER A 111 -9.89 6.71 24.48
N ALA A 112 -9.67 6.15 23.29
CA ALA A 112 -10.03 4.79 22.90
C ALA A 112 -8.77 4.03 22.47
N ASP A 113 -8.86 2.70 22.55
CA ASP A 113 -7.89 1.81 21.94
C ASP A 113 -8.09 1.77 20.41
N ASP A 114 -7.01 1.45 19.70
CA ASP A 114 -6.95 1.33 18.24
C ASP A 114 -7.15 2.66 17.49
N GLY A 115 -6.93 2.62 16.18
CA GLY A 115 -7.08 3.76 15.29
C GLY A 115 -5.79 4.16 14.59
N THR A 116 -5.93 4.50 13.32
CA THR A 116 -4.81 4.83 12.42
C THR A 116 -5.08 6.15 11.71
N VAL A 117 -4.06 7.01 11.65
CA VAL A 117 -4.06 8.21 10.80
C VAL A 117 -2.83 8.19 9.90
N TRP A 118 -2.98 8.65 8.66
CA TRP A 118 -1.93 8.53 7.65
C TRP A 118 -2.03 9.60 6.57
N VAL A 119 -0.97 9.67 5.77
CA VAL A 119 -0.95 10.33 4.46
C VAL A 119 -0.76 9.29 3.37
N GLN A 120 -1.40 9.47 2.22
CA GLN A 120 -1.32 8.55 1.09
C GLN A 120 -1.14 9.25 -0.25
N GLN A 121 -0.54 8.54 -1.21
CA GLN A 121 -0.30 9.02 -2.57
C GLN A 121 -0.34 7.88 -3.57
N ASN A 122 -1.02 8.09 -4.70
CA ASN A 122 -0.93 7.17 -5.84
C ASN A 122 0.42 7.34 -6.53
N VAL A 123 1.13 6.23 -6.69
CA VAL A 123 2.48 6.20 -7.28
C VAL A 123 2.59 5.01 -8.22
N ASP A 124 3.57 5.03 -9.11
CA ASP A 124 4.01 3.88 -9.86
C ASP A 124 4.99 3.08 -9.00
N LEU A 125 4.60 1.85 -8.66
CA LEU A 125 5.41 0.90 -7.90
C LEU A 125 6.16 -0.06 -8.83
N SER A 126 6.16 0.19 -10.15
CA SER A 126 6.97 -0.57 -11.09
C SER A 126 8.45 -0.54 -10.68
N ALA A 127 9.03 -1.73 -10.49
CA ALA A 127 10.42 -1.91 -10.05
C ALA A 127 10.77 -1.25 -8.70
N VAL A 128 9.78 -1.13 -7.80
CA VAL A 128 10.00 -0.78 -6.39
C VAL A 128 9.92 -2.06 -5.57
N ASP A 129 10.96 -2.34 -4.79
CA ASP A 129 11.03 -3.49 -3.88
C ASP A 129 10.74 -3.09 -2.43
N THR A 130 11.00 -1.82 -2.06
CA THR A 130 10.91 -1.36 -0.66
C THR A 130 10.30 0.04 -0.53
N LEU A 131 9.36 0.18 0.41
CA LEU A 131 8.91 1.46 0.95
C LEU A 131 9.69 1.71 2.25
N SER A 132 10.42 2.83 2.32
CA SER A 132 11.11 3.26 3.54
C SER A 132 10.49 4.55 4.08
N VAL A 133 10.39 4.67 5.40
CA VAL A 133 9.98 5.90 6.10
C VAL A 133 10.80 6.06 7.38
N ALA A 134 11.32 7.26 7.65
CA ALA A 134 12.02 7.55 8.88
C ALA A 134 11.03 7.93 9.98
N GLY A 135 11.10 7.28 11.13
CA GLY A 135 10.37 7.66 12.34
C GLY A 135 11.29 8.33 13.35
N TYR A 136 10.76 9.32 14.08
CA TYR A 136 11.51 10.04 15.12
C TYR A 136 11.00 9.73 16.54
N ARG A 137 11.95 9.70 17.48
CA ARG A 137 11.67 9.80 18.92
C ARG A 137 12.68 10.68 19.63
N ASP A 138 12.16 11.48 20.56
CA ASP A 138 13.01 12.24 21.49
C ASP A 138 13.88 11.32 22.36
N GLN A 139 13.30 10.22 22.83
CA GLN A 139 13.93 9.26 23.74
C GLN A 139 13.35 7.86 23.51
N GLU A 140 14.21 6.84 23.59
CA GLU A 140 13.79 5.43 23.63
C GLU A 140 12.87 5.19 24.84
N SER A 141 11.79 4.44 24.62
CA SER A 141 10.80 4.17 25.66
C SER A 141 10.26 2.75 25.55
N PHE A 142 10.08 2.10 26.70
CA PHE A 142 9.34 0.83 26.76
C PHE A 142 7.83 1.01 26.50
N ASN A 143 7.35 2.26 26.36
CA ASN A 143 5.96 2.54 26.13
C ASN A 143 5.65 2.59 24.63
N GLU A 144 5.26 1.44 24.12
CA GLU A 144 4.93 1.11 22.73
C GLU A 144 3.56 1.67 22.27
N ILE A 145 3.25 2.92 22.66
CA ILE A 145 1.93 3.55 22.43
C ILE A 145 1.63 3.74 20.94
N LEU A 146 2.65 4.08 20.14
CA LEU A 146 2.53 4.30 18.70
C LEU A 146 3.30 3.25 17.92
N LYS A 147 2.63 2.77 16.88
CA LYS A 147 3.20 1.94 15.83
C LYS A 147 3.31 2.74 14.54
N VAL A 148 4.33 2.44 13.75
CA VAL A 148 4.38 2.91 12.36
C VAL A 148 3.35 2.11 11.58
N ALA A 149 2.51 2.79 10.81
CA ALA A 149 1.53 2.18 9.93
C ALA A 149 1.97 2.41 8.48
N ALA A 150 2.22 1.34 7.74
CA ALA A 150 2.63 1.41 6.33
C ALA A 150 1.75 0.54 5.42
N TYR A 151 1.47 1.06 4.24
CA TYR A 151 0.81 0.35 3.14
C TYR A 151 1.57 0.63 1.85
N ALA A 152 1.85 -0.41 1.07
CA ALA A 152 2.37 -0.28 -0.29
C ALA A 152 1.78 -1.40 -1.15
N GLY A 153 0.84 -1.05 -2.03
CA GLY A 153 0.05 -2.06 -2.72
C GLY A 153 -0.85 -1.52 -3.83
N PRO A 154 -1.77 -2.36 -4.35
CA PRO A 154 -2.73 -1.93 -5.35
C PRO A 154 -3.63 -0.80 -4.82
N VAL A 155 -4.17 0.03 -5.71
CA VAL A 155 -5.17 1.02 -5.29
C VAL A 155 -6.43 0.28 -4.80
N PRO A 156 -6.86 0.46 -3.54
CA PRO A 156 -7.99 -0.29 -3.00
C PRO A 156 -9.32 0.17 -3.63
N GLU A 157 -10.30 -0.74 -3.70
CA GLU A 157 -11.66 -0.40 -4.19
C GLU A 157 -12.46 0.46 -3.19
N GLN A 158 -12.06 0.40 -1.92
CA GLN A 158 -12.63 1.16 -0.80
C GLN A 158 -11.51 1.96 -0.14
N ASP A 159 -11.87 2.90 0.74
CA ASP A 159 -10.86 3.60 1.54
C ASP A 159 -10.08 2.61 2.42
N LEU A 160 -8.80 2.88 2.65
CA LEU A 160 -7.99 2.08 3.56
C LEU A 160 -8.59 2.11 4.97
N THR A 161 -8.49 0.97 5.65
CA THR A 161 -8.84 0.78 7.05
C THR A 161 -7.58 0.41 7.83
N GLU A 162 -7.62 0.48 9.17
CA GLU A 162 -6.48 0.09 10.01
C GLU A 162 -5.99 -1.34 9.70
N ALA A 163 -6.89 -2.25 9.32
CA ALA A 163 -6.57 -3.63 9.00
C ALA A 163 -5.72 -3.80 7.71
N ASP A 164 -5.64 -2.77 6.87
CA ASP A 164 -4.83 -2.80 5.65
C ASP A 164 -3.36 -2.47 5.90
N PHE A 165 -3.04 -1.85 7.04
CA PHE A 165 -1.68 -1.40 7.35
C PHE A 165 -0.83 -2.48 8.01
N ASP A 166 0.45 -2.54 7.63
CA ASP A 166 1.47 -3.17 8.44
C ASP A 166 1.78 -2.27 9.64
N THR A 167 1.49 -2.78 10.85
CA THR A 167 1.72 -2.11 12.14
C THR A 167 2.63 -2.94 13.06
N ALA A 168 3.54 -3.74 12.47
CA ALA A 168 4.45 -4.60 13.22
C ALA A 168 5.53 -3.80 14.00
N GLU A 169 5.92 -2.64 13.48
CA GLU A 169 7.02 -1.84 14.02
C GLU A 169 6.52 -0.77 15.00
N HIS A 170 7.16 -0.70 16.17
CA HIS A 170 6.88 0.30 17.17
C HIS A 170 7.78 1.52 16.99
N LEU A 171 7.20 2.71 17.16
CA LEU A 171 7.99 3.94 17.09
C LEU A 171 8.90 4.10 18.32
N ALA A 172 8.63 3.41 19.44
CA ALA A 172 9.27 3.69 20.72
C ALA A 172 10.66 3.06 20.95
N ASP A 173 11.12 2.19 20.04
CA ASP A 173 12.27 1.30 20.26
C ASP A 173 13.65 1.93 19.98
N HIS A 174 13.70 3.25 19.78
CA HIS A 174 14.92 3.98 19.47
C HIS A 174 14.89 5.43 19.99
N GLU A 175 16.06 6.08 19.98
CA GLU A 175 16.23 7.52 20.14
C GLU A 175 16.69 8.13 18.80
N GLY A 176 16.19 9.31 18.46
CA GLY A 176 16.49 10.00 17.21
C GLY A 176 15.69 9.45 16.03
N TRP A 177 16.26 9.48 14.83
CA TRP A 177 15.64 8.98 13.60
C TRP A 177 16.03 7.53 13.33
N LYS A 178 15.06 6.71 12.94
CA LYS A 178 15.24 5.32 12.50
C LYS A 178 14.43 5.08 11.22
N PRO A 179 15.02 4.52 10.15
CA PRO A 179 14.25 4.09 8.98
C PRO A 179 13.50 2.78 9.29
N TYR A 180 12.26 2.71 8.81
CA TYR A 180 11.41 1.53 8.79
C TYR A 180 11.16 1.13 7.35
N GLU A 181 11.41 -0.14 7.03
CA GLU A 181 11.38 -0.65 5.66
C GLU A 181 10.30 -1.72 5.53
N TYR A 182 9.47 -1.58 4.49
CA TYR A 182 8.35 -2.45 4.22
C TYR A 182 8.45 -3.01 2.79
N PRO A 183 8.26 -4.33 2.60
CA PRO A 183 8.31 -4.93 1.27
C PRO A 183 7.17 -4.42 0.40
N VAL A 184 7.46 -4.17 -0.88
CA VAL A 184 6.45 -3.83 -1.89
C VAL A 184 6.20 -5.06 -2.76
N GLU A 185 5.02 -5.67 -2.62
CA GLU A 185 4.64 -6.89 -3.35
C GLU A 185 3.74 -6.63 -4.58
N HIS A 186 3.72 -5.38 -5.07
CA HIS A 186 2.87 -4.93 -6.17
C HIS A 186 3.68 -4.23 -7.26
N ASP A 187 3.40 -4.56 -8.53
CA ASP A 187 4.05 -3.97 -9.71
C ASP A 187 3.05 -3.14 -10.52
N GLY A 188 3.46 -1.94 -10.96
CA GLY A 188 2.62 -0.99 -11.68
C GLY A 188 1.99 0.10 -10.80
N GLU A 189 0.95 0.76 -11.30
CA GLU A 189 0.25 1.81 -10.55
C GLU A 189 -0.34 1.24 -9.24
N GLY A 190 -0.03 1.90 -8.14
CA GLY A 190 -0.47 1.52 -6.80
C GLY A 190 -0.70 2.73 -5.90
N LEU A 191 -0.78 2.45 -4.61
CA LEU A 191 -0.94 3.41 -3.54
C LEU A 191 0.12 3.11 -2.48
N ILE A 192 0.74 4.16 -1.96
CA ILE A 192 1.48 4.10 -0.71
C ILE A 192 0.76 4.91 0.36
N ALA A 193 0.85 4.46 1.60
CA ALA A 193 0.43 5.23 2.76
C ALA A 193 1.41 5.02 3.92
N VAL A 194 1.71 6.10 4.63
CA VAL A 194 2.55 6.10 5.84
C VAL A 194 1.86 6.91 6.92
N GLY A 195 1.91 6.41 8.15
CA GLY A 195 1.19 7.01 9.26
C GLY A 195 1.50 6.33 10.59
N VAL A 196 0.62 6.53 11.57
CA VAL A 196 0.73 5.92 12.88
C VAL A 196 -0.57 5.27 13.31
N SER A 197 -0.45 4.15 14.01
CA SER A 197 -1.54 3.49 14.73
C SER A 197 -1.30 3.57 16.23
N ILE A 198 -2.36 3.79 17.00
CA ILE A 198 -2.31 3.90 18.46
C ILE A 198 -2.76 2.60 19.12
N VAL A 199 -2.03 2.17 20.15
CA VAL A 199 -2.31 0.92 20.88
C VAL A 199 -2.99 1.18 22.23
N TRP A 200 -2.95 2.41 22.75
CA TRP A 200 -3.32 2.65 24.14
C TRP A 200 -3.95 4.01 24.41
N GLU A 201 -4.72 4.09 25.51
CA GLU A 201 -5.52 5.24 25.93
C GLU A 201 -4.68 6.44 26.48
N THR A 202 -3.72 6.96 25.71
CA THR A 202 -3.21 8.32 25.94
C THR A 202 -2.91 9.05 24.63
N THR A 203 -3.18 10.36 24.57
CA THR A 203 -2.81 11.18 23.42
C THR A 203 -1.34 11.00 23.07
N ALA A 204 -1.06 10.72 21.81
CA ALA A 204 0.30 10.49 21.33
C ALA A 204 0.54 11.17 19.99
N VAL A 205 1.77 11.69 19.83
CA VAL A 205 2.24 12.31 18.60
C VAL A 205 3.38 11.47 18.03
N GLY A 206 3.25 11.06 16.77
CA GLY A 206 4.31 10.44 15.99
C GLY A 206 4.85 11.44 14.98
N VAL A 207 6.16 11.40 14.72
CA VAL A 207 6.79 12.22 13.69
C VAL A 207 7.47 11.29 12.69
N LEU A 208 7.12 11.45 11.42
CA LEU A 208 7.63 10.69 10.29
C LEU A 208 8.23 11.63 9.24
N ASP A 209 9.21 11.17 8.49
CA ASP A 209 9.85 11.94 7.42
C ASP A 209 10.55 11.03 6.40
N ASP A 210 11.10 11.62 5.34
CA ASP A 210 12.03 10.98 4.41
C ASP A 210 11.47 9.69 3.79
N VAL A 211 10.29 9.79 3.19
CA VAL A 211 9.63 8.66 2.52
C VAL A 211 10.39 8.29 1.24
N ARG A 212 10.71 7.01 1.05
CA ARG A 212 11.47 6.55 -0.12
C ARG A 212 10.87 5.31 -0.75
N LEU A 213 11.01 5.21 -2.06
CA LEU A 213 10.70 4.03 -2.86
C LEU A 213 12.02 3.56 -3.50
N GLU A 214 12.44 2.35 -3.17
CA GLU A 214 13.74 1.77 -3.55
C GLU A 214 13.58 0.44 -4.31
#